data_AF-M2BUG9-F1
#
_entry.id   AF-M2BUG9-F1
#
_cell.length_a   1.000
_cell.length_b   1.000
_cell.length_c   1.000
_cell.angle_alpha   90.00
_cell.angle_beta   90.00
_cell.angle_gamma   90.00
#
_symmetry.space_group_name_H-M   'P 1'
#
loop_
_entity.id
_entity.type
_entity.pdbx_description
1 polymer ?
#
loop_
_entity_poly.entity_id
_entity_poly.type
_entity_poly.pdbx_seq_one_letter_code
_entity_poly.pdbx_strand_id
1 'polypeptide(L)'
;MKTHFYRLKFKKSIFFAVFLSFFSLLFAVDYFEEGKKLLYADKPQEAVSALFKASQEAGTPKSVYLYLGVAYFRMGKYSEALTYLSQGKDKDILNGHLYYYNIGNVYFLQNQFEASELAYNEAISSNGLYAPAFLNRANTRIKLEKLEGALQDYKIYLNLNPETLQRSSIEKMISLLEGLAEEAERAKALAEAKKAAEEAERLAAEARYKKLMEDVNANLSSVDNADALSAGADNTIDYSEENELD
;
A
#
# COMPACT_ATOMS: atom_id res chain seq x y z
N MET A 1 91.00 -8.23 -10.21
CA MET A 1 90.20 -8.81 -9.11
C MET A 1 89.11 -7.79 -8.72
N LYS A 2 87.94 -7.83 -9.38
CA LYS A 2 86.84 -6.85 -9.20
C LYS A 2 85.51 -7.61 -9.08
N THR A 3 85.14 -8.01 -7.87
CA THR A 3 83.82 -8.62 -7.60
C THR A 3 83.44 -8.42 -6.14
N HIS A 4 82.98 -7.24 -5.73
CA HIS A 4 82.23 -7.14 -4.45
C HIS A 4 81.25 -5.97 -4.28
N PHE A 5 81.09 -5.06 -5.24
CA PHE A 5 80.19 -3.90 -5.07
C PHE A 5 78.69 -4.13 -5.38
N TYR A 6 78.30 -5.29 -5.95
CA TYR A 6 76.92 -5.51 -6.42
C TYR A 6 75.95 -6.07 -5.36
N ARG A 7 76.41 -6.77 -4.32
CA ARG A 7 75.53 -7.42 -3.33
C ARG A 7 74.85 -6.46 -2.33
N LEU A 8 75.44 -5.28 -2.09
CA LEU A 8 74.95 -4.34 -1.05
C LEU A 8 73.77 -3.47 -1.53
N LYS A 9 73.71 -3.13 -2.83
CA LYS A 9 72.59 -2.36 -3.42
C LYS A 9 71.30 -3.19 -3.51
N PHE A 10 71.42 -4.49 -3.79
CA PHE A 10 70.28 -5.39 -3.96
C PHE A 10 69.48 -5.58 -2.66
N LYS A 11 70.16 -5.70 -1.50
CA LYS A 11 69.49 -5.80 -0.19
C LYS A 11 68.74 -4.51 0.21
N LYS A 12 69.26 -3.33 -0.15
CA LYS A 12 68.57 -2.05 0.11
C LYS A 12 67.33 -1.87 -0.77
N SER A 13 67.37 -2.28 -2.04
CA SER A 13 66.19 -2.26 -2.92
C SER A 13 65.11 -3.23 -2.47
N ILE A 14 65.47 -4.44 -2.02
CA ILE A 14 64.50 -5.39 -1.46
C ILE A 14 63.90 -4.84 -0.16
N PHE A 15 64.73 -4.30 0.74
CA PHE A 15 64.22 -3.70 1.97
C PHE A 15 63.33 -2.49 1.68
N PHE A 16 63.67 -1.65 0.69
CA PHE A 16 62.85 -0.51 0.29
C PHE A 16 61.54 -0.95 -0.38
N ALA A 17 61.55 -1.99 -1.21
CA ALA A 17 60.35 -2.55 -1.82
C ALA A 17 59.43 -3.23 -0.80
N VAL A 18 60.00 -4.01 0.14
CA VAL A 18 59.27 -4.60 1.27
C VAL A 18 58.75 -3.51 2.19
N PHE A 19 59.54 -2.48 2.48
CA PHE A 19 59.10 -1.32 3.25
C PHE A 19 57.98 -0.57 2.52
N LEU A 20 58.07 -0.31 1.22
CA LEU A 20 56.98 0.34 0.46
C LEU A 20 55.71 -0.49 0.41
N SER A 21 55.82 -1.81 0.21
CA SER A 21 54.65 -2.70 0.25
C SER A 21 54.05 -2.79 1.66
N PHE A 22 54.89 -2.80 2.70
CA PHE A 22 54.43 -2.83 4.10
C PHE A 22 53.89 -1.46 4.55
N PHE A 23 54.42 -0.37 4.02
CA PHE A 23 54.02 1.01 4.28
C PHE A 23 52.73 1.36 3.53
N SER A 24 52.52 0.83 2.32
CA SER A 24 51.23 0.93 1.61
C SER A 24 50.12 0.14 2.30
N LEU A 25 50.46 -0.96 2.98
CA LEU A 25 49.55 -1.73 3.82
C LEU A 25 49.23 -1.02 5.15
N LEU A 26 50.16 -0.22 5.69
CA LEU A 26 50.00 0.52 6.94
C LEU A 26 49.08 1.75 6.82
N PHE A 27 48.86 2.26 5.60
CA PHE A 27 48.03 3.44 5.30
C PHE A 27 47.00 3.16 4.20
N ALA A 28 46.46 1.94 4.12
CA ALA A 28 45.28 1.72 3.31
C ALA A 28 44.12 2.54 3.88
N VAL A 29 43.77 3.63 3.21
CA VAL A 29 42.58 4.42 3.55
C VAL A 29 41.38 3.54 3.29
N ASP A 30 40.62 3.23 4.34
CA ASP A 30 39.34 2.54 4.20
C ASP A 30 38.31 3.53 3.62
N TYR A 31 38.24 3.58 2.30
CA TYR A 31 37.33 4.46 1.57
C TYR A 31 35.86 4.19 1.90
N PHE A 32 35.52 2.98 2.33
CA PHE A 32 34.16 2.64 2.71
C PHE A 32 33.79 3.33 4.03
N GLU A 33 34.64 3.24 5.04
CA GLU A 33 34.43 3.93 6.32
C GLU A 33 34.55 5.46 6.19
N GLU A 34 35.43 5.96 5.31
CA GLU A 34 35.49 7.38 4.96
C GLU A 34 34.16 7.86 4.36
N GLY A 35 33.64 7.13 3.35
CA GLY A 35 32.37 7.43 2.70
C GLY A 35 31.20 7.46 3.66
N LYS A 36 31.13 6.52 4.60
CA LYS A 36 30.11 6.49 5.66
C LYS A 36 30.21 7.72 6.58
N LYS A 37 31.42 8.06 7.04
CA LYS A 37 31.63 9.24 7.88
C LYS A 37 31.21 10.53 7.17
N LEU A 38 31.50 10.66 5.88
CA LEU A 38 31.07 11.80 5.07
C LEU A 38 29.54 11.89 4.96
N LEU A 39 28.83 10.77 4.87
CA LEU A 39 27.35 10.76 4.94
C LEU A 39 26.82 11.18 6.31
N TYR A 40 27.46 10.74 7.41
CA TYR A 40 27.07 11.20 8.75
C TYR A 40 27.35 12.69 8.96
N ALA A 41 28.36 13.23 8.30
CA ALA A 41 28.67 14.67 8.29
C ALA A 41 27.84 15.48 7.28
N ASP A 42 26.84 14.86 6.66
CA ASP A 42 25.97 15.45 5.63
C ASP A 42 26.70 16.03 4.41
N LYS A 43 27.74 15.31 3.97
CA LYS A 43 28.53 15.65 2.77
C LYS A 43 28.38 14.59 1.68
N PRO A 44 27.18 14.45 1.08
CA PRO A 44 26.89 13.32 0.20
C PRO A 44 27.71 13.35 -1.10
N GLN A 45 28.06 14.52 -1.63
CA GLN A 45 28.87 14.65 -2.85
C GLN A 45 30.29 14.09 -2.66
N GLU A 46 30.89 14.34 -1.50
CA GLU A 46 32.22 13.83 -1.13
C GLU A 46 32.14 12.33 -0.83
N ALA A 47 31.08 11.91 -0.12
CA ALA A 47 30.83 10.51 0.17
C ALA A 47 30.75 9.66 -1.09
N VAL A 48 30.07 10.12 -2.15
CA VAL A 48 30.01 9.40 -3.44
C VAL A 48 31.41 9.13 -3.98
N SER A 49 32.34 10.07 -3.88
CA SER A 49 33.71 9.88 -4.38
C SER A 49 34.43 8.76 -3.63
N ALA A 50 34.38 8.78 -2.29
CA ALA A 50 34.99 7.75 -1.45
C ALA A 50 34.30 6.39 -1.65
N LEU A 51 32.97 6.33 -1.60
CA LEU A 51 32.21 5.09 -1.77
C LEU A 51 32.37 4.50 -3.18
N PHE A 52 32.51 5.32 -4.22
CA PHE A 52 32.75 4.82 -5.57
C PHE A 52 34.12 4.14 -5.65
N LYS A 53 35.18 4.75 -5.08
CA LYS A 53 36.49 4.10 -4.96
C LYS A 53 36.39 2.78 -4.20
N ALA A 54 35.73 2.79 -3.04
CA ALA A 54 35.50 1.58 -2.24
C ALA A 54 34.81 0.48 -3.05
N SER A 55 33.82 0.82 -3.89
CA SER A 55 33.08 -0.16 -4.69
C SER A 55 33.93 -0.90 -5.72
N GLN A 56 35.10 -0.36 -6.08
CA GLN A 56 36.06 -0.97 -7.01
C GLN A 56 37.09 -1.86 -6.31
N GLU A 57 37.17 -1.82 -4.98
CA GLU A 57 38.16 -2.58 -4.22
C GLU A 57 37.67 -4.00 -3.91
N ALA A 58 38.58 -4.96 -4.02
CA ALA A 58 38.30 -6.35 -3.68
C ALA A 58 38.08 -6.47 -2.16
N GLY A 59 36.98 -7.12 -1.77
CA GLY A 59 36.65 -7.34 -0.35
C GLY A 59 35.75 -6.27 0.27
N THR A 60 35.40 -5.21 -0.45
CA THR A 60 34.46 -4.20 0.04
C THR A 60 33.08 -4.82 0.34
N PRO A 61 32.45 -4.47 1.49
CA PRO A 61 31.11 -4.95 1.83
C PRO A 61 30.09 -4.60 0.74
N LYS A 62 29.17 -5.52 0.44
CA LYS A 62 28.11 -5.29 -0.57
C LYS A 62 27.20 -4.12 -0.20
N SER A 63 27.11 -3.78 1.09
CA SER A 63 26.41 -2.59 1.58
C SER A 63 26.96 -1.27 1.03
N VAL A 64 28.14 -1.24 0.39
CA VAL A 64 28.62 -0.05 -0.35
C VAL A 64 27.61 0.47 -1.36
N TYR A 65 26.83 -0.42 -2.00
CA TYR A 65 25.77 -0.03 -2.93
C TYR A 65 24.59 0.67 -2.23
N LEU A 66 24.27 0.27 -0.99
CA LEU A 66 23.27 0.95 -0.17
C LEU A 66 23.71 2.38 0.13
N TYR A 67 24.96 2.57 0.58
CA TYR A 67 25.49 3.89 0.91
C TYR A 67 25.62 4.79 -0.33
N LEU A 68 26.03 4.25 -1.48
CA LEU A 68 26.00 4.99 -2.75
C LEU A 68 24.57 5.45 -3.10
N GLY A 69 23.61 4.52 -3.01
CA GLY A 69 22.19 4.82 -3.23
C GLY A 69 21.68 5.94 -2.34
N VAL A 70 21.97 5.87 -1.04
CA VAL A 70 21.61 6.89 -0.04
C VAL A 70 22.30 8.22 -0.33
N ALA A 71 23.57 8.21 -0.73
CA ALA A 71 24.32 9.43 -1.06
C ALA A 71 23.67 10.16 -2.25
N TYR A 72 23.38 9.45 -3.34
CA TYR A 72 22.70 10.00 -4.50
C TYR A 72 21.28 10.47 -4.16
N PHE A 73 20.55 9.73 -3.33
CA PHE A 73 19.23 10.11 -2.85
C PHE A 73 19.26 11.46 -2.11
N ARG A 74 20.22 11.66 -1.18
CA ARG A 74 20.40 12.93 -0.47
C ARG A 74 20.76 14.10 -1.38
N MET A 75 21.32 13.82 -2.55
CA MET A 75 21.63 14.83 -3.56
C MET A 75 20.45 15.12 -4.51
N GLY A 76 19.30 14.46 -4.32
CA GLY A 76 18.15 14.54 -5.24
C GLY A 76 18.38 13.82 -6.57
N LYS A 77 19.48 13.05 -6.71
CA LYS A 77 19.84 12.30 -7.91
C LYS A 77 19.16 10.93 -7.88
N TYR A 78 17.84 10.95 -8.10
CA TYR A 78 16.99 9.78 -7.89
C TYR A 78 17.26 8.62 -8.85
N SER A 79 17.61 8.89 -10.10
CA SER A 79 17.94 7.84 -11.08
C SER A 79 19.19 7.07 -10.68
N GLU A 80 20.25 7.77 -10.28
CA GLU A 80 21.48 7.16 -9.76
C GLU A 80 21.23 6.43 -8.45
N ALA A 81 20.42 7.00 -7.56
CA ALA A 81 20.01 6.34 -6.31
C ALA A 81 19.36 4.98 -6.60
N LEU A 82 18.34 4.94 -7.48
CA LEU A 82 17.67 3.70 -7.88
C LEU A 82 18.62 2.71 -8.55
N THR A 83 19.58 3.19 -9.34
CA THR A 83 20.58 2.33 -9.99
C THR A 83 21.42 1.57 -8.96
N TYR A 84 22.01 2.29 -7.99
CA TYR A 84 22.85 1.64 -6.98
C TYR A 84 22.04 0.82 -5.98
N LEU A 85 20.85 1.27 -5.59
CA LEU A 85 19.97 0.49 -4.71
C LEU A 85 19.52 -0.82 -5.38
N SER A 86 19.19 -0.78 -6.67
CA SER A 86 18.80 -1.97 -7.43
C SER A 86 19.95 -2.95 -7.62
N GLN A 87 21.18 -2.46 -7.81
CA GLN A 87 22.35 -3.34 -7.84
C GLN A 87 22.64 -3.98 -6.49
N GLY A 88 22.44 -3.23 -5.40
CA GLY A 88 22.74 -3.70 -4.04
C GLY A 88 21.73 -4.71 -3.52
N LYS A 89 20.43 -4.52 -3.79
CA LYS A 89 19.37 -5.42 -3.31
C LYS A 89 19.57 -6.87 -3.78
N ASP A 90 20.13 -7.06 -4.97
CA ASP A 90 20.39 -8.39 -5.55
C ASP A 90 21.70 -9.03 -5.01
N LYS A 91 22.58 -8.23 -4.38
CA LYS A 91 23.89 -8.67 -3.87
C LYS A 91 23.93 -8.85 -2.35
N ASP A 92 23.08 -8.12 -1.62
CA ASP A 92 23.08 -8.02 -0.17
C ASP A 92 21.70 -8.43 0.39
N ILE A 93 21.38 -9.72 0.15
CA ILE A 93 20.06 -10.30 0.39
C ILE A 93 19.63 -10.17 1.86
N LEU A 94 20.57 -10.30 2.80
CA LEU A 94 20.31 -10.20 4.25
C LEU A 94 19.82 -8.80 4.64
N ASN A 95 20.22 -7.76 3.90
CA ASN A 95 19.81 -6.39 4.15
C ASN A 95 18.78 -5.88 3.12
N GLY A 96 18.11 -6.79 2.40
CA GLY A 96 17.13 -6.46 1.34
C GLY A 96 16.12 -5.40 1.77
N HIS A 97 15.60 -5.49 3.00
CA HIS A 97 14.67 -4.53 3.58
C HIS A 97 15.18 -3.08 3.55
N LEU A 98 16.48 -2.83 3.75
CA LEU A 98 17.06 -1.50 3.68
C LEU A 98 17.07 -0.96 2.24
N TYR A 99 17.34 -1.81 1.26
CA TYR A 99 17.33 -1.40 -0.15
C TYR A 99 15.91 -1.08 -0.61
N TYR A 100 14.96 -1.98 -0.36
CA TYR A 100 13.56 -1.78 -0.72
C TYR A 100 12.95 -0.56 -0.02
N TYR A 101 13.28 -0.34 1.25
CA TYR A 101 12.88 0.87 1.98
C TYR A 101 13.41 2.15 1.32
N ASN A 102 14.69 2.20 0.96
CA ASN A 102 15.26 3.38 0.30
C ASN A 102 14.72 3.57 -1.13
N ILE A 103 14.43 2.49 -1.86
CA ILE A 103 13.75 2.55 -3.16
C ILE A 103 12.35 3.15 -2.98
N GLY A 104 11.60 2.71 -1.97
CA GLY A 104 10.30 3.25 -1.62
C GLY A 104 10.35 4.75 -1.29
N ASN A 105 11.39 5.19 -0.57
CA ASN A 105 11.61 6.61 -0.27
C ASN A 105 11.89 7.43 -1.55
N VAL A 106 12.68 6.88 -2.48
CA VAL A 106 12.95 7.54 -3.77
C VAL A 106 11.64 7.72 -4.55
N TYR A 107 10.85 6.66 -4.70
CA TYR A 107 9.56 6.74 -5.41
C TYR A 107 8.57 7.69 -4.72
N PHE A 108 8.56 7.71 -3.38
CA PHE A 108 7.72 8.64 -2.62
C PHE A 108 8.07 10.10 -2.94
N LEU A 109 9.36 10.46 -2.95
CA LEU A 109 9.81 11.82 -3.29
C LEU A 109 9.55 12.19 -4.76
N GLN A 110 9.42 11.21 -5.64
CA GLN A 110 9.02 11.40 -7.03
C GLN A 110 7.50 11.44 -7.22
N ASN A 111 6.71 11.41 -6.14
CA ASN A 111 5.24 11.29 -6.15
C ASN A 111 4.71 10.03 -6.87
N GLN A 112 5.53 8.98 -6.99
CA GLN A 112 5.13 7.70 -7.56
C GLN A 112 4.65 6.79 -6.43
N PHE A 113 3.47 7.08 -5.90
CA PHE A 113 2.99 6.49 -4.65
C PHE A 113 2.69 4.99 -4.77
N GLU A 114 2.19 4.52 -5.91
CA GLU A 114 1.95 3.09 -6.14
C GLU A 114 3.27 2.29 -6.14
N ALA A 115 4.29 2.80 -6.83
CA ALA A 115 5.61 2.19 -6.85
C ALA A 115 6.28 2.23 -5.46
N SER A 116 6.06 3.32 -4.72
CA SER A 116 6.51 3.47 -3.34
C SER A 116 5.88 2.44 -2.41
N GLU A 117 4.55 2.22 -2.50
CA GLU A 117 3.85 1.21 -1.71
C GLU A 117 4.37 -0.20 -2.01
N LEU A 118 4.57 -0.54 -3.28
CA LEU A 118 5.14 -1.83 -3.67
C LEU A 118 6.55 -2.04 -3.10
N ALA A 119 7.41 -1.02 -3.16
CA ALA A 119 8.75 -1.12 -2.58
C ALA A 119 8.71 -1.28 -1.05
N TYR A 120 7.82 -0.60 -0.33
CA TYR A 120 7.68 -0.83 1.10
C TYR A 120 7.08 -2.21 1.42
N ASN A 121 6.20 -2.76 0.58
CA ASN A 121 5.74 -4.14 0.72
C ASN A 121 6.94 -5.11 0.66
N GLU A 122 7.82 -4.95 -0.32
CA GLU A 122 9.04 -5.77 -0.43
C GLU A 122 9.98 -5.58 0.78
N ALA A 123 10.07 -4.36 1.32
CA ALA A 123 10.86 -4.11 2.53
C ALA A 123 10.31 -4.89 3.74
N ILE A 124 9.00 -4.89 3.92
CA ILE A 124 8.29 -5.63 4.99
C ILE A 124 8.39 -7.14 4.75
N SER A 125 8.26 -7.62 3.51
CA SER A 125 8.44 -9.03 3.17
C SER A 125 9.86 -9.51 3.46
N SER A 126 10.87 -8.67 3.21
CA SER A 126 12.27 -8.99 3.52
C SER A 126 12.58 -8.95 5.02
N ASN A 127 11.95 -8.06 5.79
CA ASN A 127 12.04 -8.01 7.24
C ASN A 127 10.73 -7.48 7.85
N GLY A 128 9.90 -8.40 8.36
CA GLY A 128 8.59 -8.07 8.93
C GLY A 128 8.63 -7.24 10.22
N LEU A 129 9.81 -7.03 10.81
CA LEU A 129 9.99 -6.21 12.01
C LEU A 129 10.62 -4.84 11.71
N TYR A 130 10.84 -4.50 10.43
CA TYR A 130 11.44 -3.22 10.05
C TYR A 130 10.41 -2.08 10.12
N ALA A 131 10.20 -1.56 11.34
CA ALA A 131 9.21 -0.54 11.66
C ALA A 131 9.17 0.66 10.68
N PRO A 132 10.30 1.26 10.23
CA PRO A 132 10.26 2.40 9.33
C PRO A 132 9.49 2.16 8.02
N ALA A 133 9.48 0.93 7.50
CA ALA A 133 8.72 0.61 6.28
C ALA A 133 7.20 0.68 6.50
N PHE A 134 6.70 0.29 7.68
CA PHE A 134 5.28 0.45 8.01
C PHE A 134 4.89 1.93 8.09
N LEU A 135 5.69 2.76 8.77
CA LEU A 135 5.42 4.20 8.86
C LEU A 135 5.36 4.86 7.48
N ASN A 136 6.35 4.58 6.63
CA ASN A 136 6.40 5.21 5.31
C ASN A 136 5.35 4.63 4.36
N ARG A 137 5.01 3.33 4.46
CA ARG A 137 3.88 2.76 3.73
C ARG A 137 2.56 3.38 4.16
N ALA A 138 2.35 3.62 5.45
CA ALA A 138 1.17 4.33 5.95
C ALA A 138 1.05 5.72 5.32
N ASN A 139 2.15 6.50 5.35
CA ASN A 139 2.21 7.82 4.73
C ASN A 139 1.93 7.77 3.21
N THR A 140 2.49 6.78 2.51
CA THR A 140 2.20 6.55 1.08
C THR A 140 0.73 6.20 0.85
N ARG A 141 0.15 5.35 1.70
CA ARG A 141 -1.26 4.96 1.61
C ARG A 141 -2.22 6.12 1.88
N ILE A 142 -1.85 7.07 2.73
CA ILE A 142 -2.58 8.35 2.86
C ILE A 142 -2.59 9.10 1.53
N LYS A 143 -1.44 9.16 0.82
CA LYS A 143 -1.38 9.81 -0.51
C LYS A 143 -2.18 9.07 -1.59
N LEU A 144 -2.41 7.78 -1.41
CA LEU A 144 -3.23 6.93 -2.28
C LEU A 144 -4.70 6.83 -1.82
N GLU A 145 -5.09 7.53 -0.75
CA GLU A 145 -6.42 7.43 -0.13
C GLU A 145 -6.80 6.00 0.33
N LYS A 146 -5.82 5.14 0.58
CA LYS A 146 -5.98 3.77 1.11
C LYS A 146 -6.02 3.81 2.65
N LEU A 147 -7.06 4.43 3.19
CA LEU A 147 -7.12 4.85 4.60
C LEU A 147 -7.10 3.68 5.59
N GLU A 148 -7.79 2.57 5.31
CA GLU A 148 -7.82 1.41 6.20
C GLU A 148 -6.43 0.76 6.30
N GLY A 149 -5.72 0.67 5.16
CA GLY A 149 -4.36 0.15 5.11
C GLY A 149 -3.36 1.06 5.84
N ALA A 150 -3.53 2.38 5.73
CA ALA A 150 -2.72 3.35 6.46
C ALA A 150 -2.93 3.24 7.98
N LEU A 151 -4.18 3.11 8.43
CA LEU A 151 -4.54 2.93 9.83
C LEU A 151 -3.87 1.68 10.43
N GLN A 152 -3.94 0.55 9.72
CA GLN A 152 -3.29 -0.69 10.16
C GLN A 152 -1.77 -0.53 10.29
N ASP A 153 -1.13 0.12 9.31
CA ASP A 153 0.32 0.32 9.30
C ASP A 153 0.79 1.25 10.42
N TYR A 154 0.06 2.34 10.71
CA TYR A 154 0.38 3.21 11.84
C TYR A 154 0.28 2.47 13.18
N LYS A 155 -0.75 1.62 13.36
CA LYS A 155 -0.89 0.79 14.56
C LYS A 155 0.28 -0.20 14.70
N ILE A 156 0.67 -0.87 13.62
CA ILE A 156 1.82 -1.78 13.62
C ILE A 156 3.11 -1.02 13.94
N TYR A 157 3.32 0.16 13.36
CA TYR A 157 4.50 0.97 13.64
C TYR A 157 4.63 1.34 15.12
N LEU A 158 3.54 1.78 15.77
CA LEU A 158 3.56 2.10 17.20
C LEU A 158 3.76 0.87 18.08
N ASN A 159 3.29 -0.30 17.65
CA ASN A 159 3.57 -1.57 18.35
C ASN A 159 5.05 -1.95 18.27
N LEU A 160 5.67 -1.79 17.09
CA LEU A 160 7.09 -2.09 16.88
C LEU A 160 8.02 -1.04 17.50
N ASN A 161 7.58 0.22 17.61
CA ASN A 161 8.37 1.33 18.15
C ASN A 161 7.55 2.24 19.07
N PRO A 162 7.23 1.78 20.30
CA PRO A 162 6.33 2.50 21.21
C PRO A 162 6.92 3.80 21.77
N GLU A 163 8.24 3.95 21.79
CA GLU A 163 8.95 5.12 22.36
C GLU A 163 9.36 6.14 21.27
N THR A 164 8.76 6.05 20.08
CA THR A 164 9.03 6.98 18.98
C THR A 164 8.65 8.42 19.33
N LEU A 165 9.51 9.38 19.02
CA LEU A 165 9.24 10.81 19.22
C LEU A 165 8.01 11.30 18.44
N GLN A 166 7.60 10.56 17.41
CA GLN A 166 6.44 10.87 16.57
C GLN A 166 5.12 10.32 17.14
N ARG A 167 5.14 9.62 18.27
CA ARG A 167 4.01 8.86 18.82
C ARG A 167 2.72 9.67 18.86
N SER A 168 2.73 10.83 19.52
CA SER A 168 1.52 11.65 19.67
C SER A 168 0.94 12.13 18.34
N SER A 169 1.77 12.33 17.33
CA SER A 169 1.30 12.71 15.98
C SER A 169 0.64 11.52 15.27
N ILE A 170 1.21 10.33 15.44
CA ILE A 170 0.68 9.10 14.86
C ILE A 170 -0.61 8.66 15.56
N GLU A 171 -0.71 8.81 16.88
CA GLU A 171 -1.95 8.54 17.65
C GLU A 171 -3.09 9.46 17.20
N LYS A 172 -2.81 10.75 16.94
CA LYS A 172 -3.79 11.67 16.35
C LYS A 172 -4.25 11.23 14.97
N MET A 173 -3.31 10.80 14.12
CA MET A 173 -3.63 10.27 12.79
C MET A 173 -4.49 9.00 12.89
N ILE A 174 -4.14 8.07 13.78
CA ILE A 174 -4.94 6.87 14.05
C ILE A 174 -6.37 7.24 14.46
N SER A 175 -6.53 8.14 15.43
CA SER A 175 -7.86 8.57 15.91
C SER A 175 -8.69 9.21 14.79
N LEU A 176 -8.07 10.02 13.92
CA LEU A 176 -8.74 10.59 12.76
C LEU A 176 -9.21 9.50 11.77
N LEU A 177 -8.32 8.56 11.43
CA LEU A 177 -8.62 7.48 10.50
C LEU A 177 -9.67 6.51 11.05
N GLU A 178 -9.68 6.26 12.36
CA GLU A 178 -10.73 5.46 13.02
C GLU A 178 -12.10 6.15 12.91
N GLY A 179 -12.17 7.45 13.14
CA GLY A 179 -13.41 8.21 12.96
C GLY A 179 -13.92 8.17 11.52
N LEU A 180 -13.03 8.31 10.54
CA LEU A 180 -13.37 8.19 9.12
C LEU A 180 -13.86 6.78 8.76
N ALA A 181 -13.22 5.74 9.29
CA ALA A 181 -13.64 4.36 9.08
C ALA A 181 -15.03 4.10 9.68
N GLU A 182 -15.29 4.58 10.90
CA GLU A 182 -16.59 4.45 11.54
C GLU A 182 -17.69 5.20 10.78
N GLU A 183 -17.41 6.41 10.28
CA GLU A 183 -18.33 7.16 9.45
C GLU A 183 -18.64 6.44 8.13
N ALA A 184 -17.61 5.89 7.47
CA ALA A 184 -17.77 5.12 6.24
C ALA A 184 -18.61 3.85 6.46
N GLU A 185 -18.39 3.12 7.56
CA GLU A 185 -19.18 1.95 7.94
C GLU A 185 -20.65 2.32 8.22
N ARG A 186 -20.90 3.40 8.97
CA ARG A 186 -22.25 3.89 9.23
C ARG A 186 -22.96 4.32 7.94
N ALA A 187 -22.28 5.03 7.06
CA ALA A 187 -22.82 5.46 5.79
C ALA A 187 -23.21 4.26 4.91
N LYS A 188 -22.35 3.23 4.87
CA LYS A 188 -22.64 1.98 4.17
C LYS A 188 -23.85 1.25 4.76
N ALA A 189 -23.91 1.10 6.09
CA ALA A 189 -25.03 0.46 6.76
C ALA A 189 -26.36 1.20 6.52
N LEU A 190 -26.34 2.55 6.55
CA LEU A 190 -27.51 3.36 6.24
C LEU A 190 -27.95 3.20 4.79
N ALA A 191 -27.01 3.15 3.84
CA ALA A 191 -27.31 2.94 2.43
C ALA A 191 -27.93 1.57 2.17
N GLU A 192 -27.42 0.52 2.82
CA GLU A 192 -27.97 -0.83 2.75
C GLU A 192 -29.36 -0.92 3.39
N ALA A 193 -29.54 -0.33 4.57
CA ALA A 193 -30.84 -0.28 5.25
C ALA A 193 -31.89 0.47 4.42
N LYS A 194 -31.51 1.59 3.79
CA LYS A 194 -32.40 2.35 2.90
C LYS A 194 -32.84 1.52 1.69
N LYS A 195 -31.91 0.83 1.02
CA LYS A 195 -32.22 -0.07 -0.10
C LYS A 195 -33.17 -1.19 0.32
N ALA A 196 -32.91 -1.80 1.48
CA ALA A 196 -33.77 -2.86 2.01
C ALA A 196 -35.17 -2.35 2.36
N ALA A 197 -35.30 -1.14 2.91
CA ALA A 197 -36.59 -0.52 3.22
C ALA A 197 -37.40 -0.21 1.95
N GLU A 198 -36.76 0.34 0.92
CA GLU A 198 -37.39 0.61 -0.39
C GLU A 198 -37.91 -0.68 -1.04
N GLU A 199 -37.11 -1.76 -0.99
CA GLU A 199 -37.53 -3.06 -1.50
C GLU A 199 -38.68 -3.67 -0.69
N ALA A 200 -38.63 -3.59 0.65
CA ALA A 200 -39.70 -4.07 1.50
C ALA A 200 -41.01 -3.30 1.27
N GLU A 201 -40.94 -1.99 1.06
CA GLU A 201 -42.10 -1.16 0.71
C GLU A 201 -42.68 -1.57 -0.65
N ARG A 202 -41.83 -1.79 -1.67
CA ARG A 202 -42.27 -2.27 -2.99
C ARG A 202 -42.98 -3.62 -2.88
N LEU A 203 -42.39 -4.59 -2.19
CA LEU A 203 -42.99 -5.92 -1.99
C LEU A 203 -44.31 -5.83 -1.20
N ALA A 204 -44.38 -4.97 -0.18
CA ALA A 204 -45.60 -4.74 0.56
C ALA A 204 -46.69 -4.09 -0.31
N ALA A 205 -46.33 -3.15 -1.20
CA ALA A 205 -47.26 -2.55 -2.15
C ALA A 205 -47.78 -3.56 -3.17
N GLU A 206 -46.90 -4.41 -3.72
CA GLU A 206 -47.27 -5.50 -4.63
C GLU A 206 -48.21 -6.51 -3.96
N ALA A 207 -47.91 -6.91 -2.72
CA ALA A 207 -48.76 -7.82 -1.95
C ALA A 207 -50.15 -7.20 -1.66
N ARG A 208 -50.19 -5.90 -1.32
CA ARG A 208 -51.46 -5.17 -1.13
C ARG A 208 -52.27 -5.09 -2.42
N TYR A 209 -51.62 -4.79 -3.54
CA TYR A 209 -52.28 -4.74 -4.85
C TYR A 209 -52.86 -6.11 -5.23
N LYS A 210 -52.08 -7.19 -5.07
CA LYS A 210 -52.55 -8.55 -5.35
C LYS A 210 -53.79 -8.91 -4.51
N LYS A 211 -53.74 -8.63 -3.21
CA LYS A 211 -54.87 -8.88 -2.31
C LYS A 211 -56.12 -8.09 -2.71
N LEU A 212 -55.96 -6.81 -3.05
CA LEU A 212 -57.09 -5.98 -3.52
C LEU A 212 -57.74 -6.58 -4.78
N MET A 213 -56.93 -7.07 -5.73
CA MET A 213 -57.45 -7.70 -6.95
C MET A 213 -58.19 -9.01 -6.66
N GLU A 214 -57.71 -9.82 -5.71
CA GLU A 214 -58.40 -11.03 -5.26
C GLU A 214 -59.76 -10.68 -4.61
N ASP A 215 -59.79 -9.69 -3.71
CA ASP A 215 -61.02 -9.24 -3.03
C ASP A 215 -62.05 -8.67 -4.03
N VAL A 216 -61.62 -7.86 -5.00
CA VAL A 216 -62.48 -7.31 -6.06
C VAL A 216 -63.08 -8.43 -6.93
N ASN A 217 -62.27 -9.40 -7.34
CA ASN A 217 -62.73 -10.52 -8.15
C ASN A 217 -63.73 -11.42 -7.39
N ALA A 218 -63.46 -11.70 -6.11
CA ALA A 218 -64.38 -12.46 -5.25
C ALA A 218 -65.75 -11.76 -5.14
N ASN A 219 -65.76 -10.45 -4.92
CA ASN A 219 -66.99 -9.68 -4.82
C ASN A 219 -67.77 -9.64 -6.13
N LEU A 220 -67.12 -9.40 -7.28
CA LEU A 220 -67.77 -9.44 -8.61
C LEU A 220 -68.47 -10.79 -8.86
N SER A 221 -67.79 -11.90 -8.58
CA SER A 221 -68.38 -13.25 -8.72
C SER A 221 -69.57 -13.53 -7.79
N SER A 222 -69.68 -12.78 -6.68
CA SER A 222 -70.80 -12.89 -5.75
C SER A 222 -72.02 -12.06 -6.19
N VAL A 223 -71.81 -10.94 -6.88
CA VAL A 223 -72.88 -10.09 -7.43
C VAL A 223 -73.57 -10.79 -8.61
N ASP A 224 -72.80 -11.45 -9.49
CA ASP A 224 -73.37 -12.21 -10.61
C ASP A 224 -74.29 -13.35 -10.14
N ASN A 225 -74.08 -13.89 -8.93
CA ASN A 225 -74.97 -14.88 -8.31
C ASN A 225 -76.18 -14.27 -7.58
N ALA A 226 -76.13 -12.99 -7.19
CA ALA A 226 -77.23 -12.29 -6.53
C ALA A 226 -78.31 -11.85 -7.54
N ASP A 227 -77.91 -11.43 -8.74
CA ASP A 227 -78.85 -11.08 -9.82
C ASP A 227 -79.59 -12.31 -10.38
N ALA A 228 -79.00 -13.52 -10.26
CA ALA A 228 -79.67 -14.78 -10.62
C ALA A 228 -80.75 -15.24 -9.62
N LEU A 229 -80.82 -14.65 -8.42
CA LEU A 229 -81.79 -15.02 -7.37
C LEU A 229 -83.02 -14.10 -7.31
N SER A 230 -83.06 -12.99 -8.06
CA SER A 230 -84.18 -12.03 -8.04
C SER A 230 -85.11 -12.08 -9.27
N ALA A 231 -84.90 -12.98 -10.23
CA ALA A 231 -85.72 -13.07 -11.45
C ALA A 231 -86.75 -14.23 -11.45
N GLY A 232 -87.24 -14.63 -10.26
CA GLY A 232 -88.04 -15.85 -10.09
C GLY A 232 -89.35 -15.68 -9.31
N ALA A 233 -90.09 -14.59 -9.50
CA ALA A 233 -91.49 -14.50 -9.10
C ALA A 233 -92.19 -13.34 -9.81
N ASP A 234 -92.49 -13.47 -11.09
CA ASP A 234 -93.58 -12.71 -11.70
C ASP A 234 -94.59 -13.68 -12.31
N ASN A 235 -95.79 -13.65 -11.74
CA ASN A 235 -96.90 -14.52 -12.09
C ASN A 235 -97.45 -14.06 -13.45
N THR A 236 -97.28 -14.87 -14.48
CA THR A 236 -98.04 -14.74 -15.73
C THR A 236 -99.52 -15.03 -15.46
N ILE A 237 -100.34 -13.98 -15.43
CA ILE A 237 -101.79 -14.08 -15.60
C ILE A 237 -102.06 -14.13 -17.10
N ASP A 238 -102.66 -15.25 -17.50
CA ASP A 238 -103.21 -15.54 -18.82
C ASP A 238 -104.42 -14.64 -19.11
N TYR A 239 -104.38 -13.92 -20.22
CA TYR A 239 -105.56 -13.41 -20.89
C TYR A 239 -105.41 -13.68 -22.39
N SER A 240 -106.02 -14.78 -22.81
CA SER A 240 -106.51 -14.99 -24.16
C SER A 240 -107.40 -13.83 -24.60
N GLU A 241 -107.04 -13.15 -25.69
CA GLU A 241 -108.03 -12.50 -26.56
C GLU A 241 -107.66 -12.75 -28.03
N GLU A 242 -108.63 -13.35 -28.70
CA GLU A 242 -108.78 -13.50 -30.14
C GLU A 242 -108.77 -12.14 -30.85
N ASN A 243 -108.28 -12.14 -32.09
CA ASN A 243 -108.91 -11.56 -33.29
C ASN A 243 -107.81 -11.33 -34.34
N GLU A 244 -107.76 -12.17 -35.37
CA GLU A 244 -108.51 -12.01 -36.61
C GLU A 244 -108.04 -10.83 -37.48
N LEU A 245 -107.41 -11.24 -38.58
CA LEU A 245 -107.66 -10.82 -39.97
C LEU A 245 -106.95 -9.59 -40.56
N ASP A 246 -106.48 -9.88 -41.78
CA ASP A 246 -106.03 -9.09 -42.94
C ASP A 246 -104.66 -8.40 -42.96
#